data_AF-L1Q407-F1
#
_entry.id   AF-L1Q407-F1
#
_cell.length_a   1.000
_cell.length_b   1.000
_cell.length_c   1.000
_cell.angle_alpha   90.00
_cell.angle_beta   90.00
_cell.angle_gamma   90.00
#
_symmetry.space_group_name_H-M   'P 1'
#
loop_
_entity.id
_entity.type
_entity.pdbx_description
1 polymer ?
#
loop_
_entity_poly.entity_id
_entity_poly.type
_entity_poly.pdbx_seq_one_letter_code
_entity_poly.pdbx_strand_id
1 'polypeptide(L)'
;MSAYEYKGAPDPNDIYANRDPRLGYTIVTNNSQWNGRTIEIYAGGADNYNAKNASRTGYYLKKFLNDNLDLVQDEKRLRSWIVFRLAEIYLNYAEAMNEAYGPDANNGYALTAKEAINLVRGRTGVEMPAITTASKEEFREKVKLERRVELAFEEHRYWDLRRWKDATTVLNEPLTGVQATKNGNHFSYQVKEVEKRTFTEKMYYYPIPHSEINKSNGIVKQNPGW
;
A
#
# COMPACT_ATOMS: atom_id res chain seq x y z
N MET A 1 14.64 -7.58 1.53
CA MET A 1 13.19 -7.51 1.85
C MET A 1 13.01 -7.96 3.29
N SER A 2 12.13 -7.33 4.07
CA SER A 2 11.95 -7.68 5.49
C SER A 2 11.06 -8.93 5.63
N ALA A 3 11.30 -9.74 6.67
CA ALA A 3 10.47 -10.91 6.99
C ALA A 3 8.98 -10.58 7.26
N TYR A 4 8.66 -9.30 7.43
CA TYR A 4 7.31 -8.82 7.69
C TYR A 4 6.30 -9.14 6.58
N GLU A 5 6.77 -9.19 5.33
CA GLU A 5 5.93 -9.32 4.14
C GLU A 5 5.67 -10.78 3.72
N TYR A 6 6.12 -11.74 4.52
CA TYR A 6 6.07 -13.16 4.22
C TYR A 6 5.27 -13.93 5.28
N LYS A 7 4.42 -14.84 4.82
CA LYS A 7 3.72 -15.83 5.66
C LYS A 7 4.59 -17.06 5.91
N GLY A 8 5.53 -17.36 5.01
CA GLY A 8 6.47 -18.48 5.10
C GLY A 8 7.85 -18.14 4.54
N ALA A 9 8.69 -19.15 4.32
CA ALA A 9 10.02 -18.93 3.75
C ALA A 9 9.92 -18.35 2.31
N PRO A 10 10.68 -17.30 1.96
CA PRO A 10 10.74 -16.81 0.59
C PRO A 10 11.19 -17.89 -0.39
N ASP A 11 10.59 -17.93 -1.58
CA ASP A 11 11.05 -18.78 -2.68
C ASP A 11 11.99 -17.98 -3.59
N PRO A 12 13.25 -18.41 -3.80
CA PRO A 12 14.18 -17.71 -4.69
C PRO A 12 13.74 -17.74 -6.16
N ASN A 13 12.87 -18.66 -6.57
CA ASN A 13 12.36 -18.81 -7.93
C ASN A 13 10.99 -18.17 -8.14
N ASP A 14 10.30 -17.79 -7.06
CA ASP A 14 9.03 -17.08 -7.11
C ASP A 14 8.93 -16.00 -6.02
N ILE A 15 9.14 -14.75 -6.42
CA ILE A 15 9.08 -13.58 -5.52
C ILE A 15 7.67 -13.30 -4.96
N TYR A 16 6.65 -13.98 -5.47
CA TYR A 16 5.26 -13.89 -5.02
C TYR A 16 4.84 -15.07 -4.14
N ALA A 17 5.62 -16.15 -4.09
CA ALA A 17 5.34 -17.28 -3.22
C ALA A 17 5.52 -16.91 -1.75
N ASN A 18 4.70 -17.52 -0.89
CA ASN A 18 4.75 -17.37 0.57
C ASN A 18 4.66 -15.93 1.08
N ARG A 19 4.15 -15.00 0.26
CA ARG A 19 3.89 -13.61 0.64
C ARG A 19 2.64 -13.51 1.50
N ASP A 20 2.50 -12.35 2.16
CA ASP A 20 1.24 -11.95 2.77
C ASP A 20 0.08 -12.16 1.77
N PRO A 21 -0.97 -12.93 2.11
CA PRO A 21 -2.08 -13.22 1.20
C PRO A 21 -2.74 -11.96 0.63
N ARG A 22 -2.66 -10.83 1.35
CA ARG A 22 -3.20 -9.55 0.91
C ARG A 22 -2.53 -9.02 -0.35
N LEU A 23 -1.31 -9.46 -0.68
CA LEU A 23 -0.69 -9.17 -1.97
C LEU A 23 -1.59 -9.64 -3.12
N GLY A 24 -2.00 -10.91 -3.09
CA GLY A 24 -2.87 -11.50 -4.12
C GLY A 24 -4.34 -11.05 -4.06
N TYR A 25 -4.77 -10.41 -2.97
CA TYR A 25 -6.08 -9.74 -2.87
C TYR A 25 -6.04 -8.32 -3.42
N THR A 26 -4.88 -7.67 -3.35
CA THR A 26 -4.78 -6.23 -3.59
C THR A 26 -4.26 -5.91 -4.99
N ILE A 27 -3.31 -6.69 -5.49
CA ILE A 27 -2.69 -6.48 -6.80
C ILE A 27 -2.70 -7.76 -7.63
N VAL A 28 -2.64 -7.57 -8.94
CA VAL A 28 -2.41 -8.63 -9.92
C VAL A 28 -0.91 -8.64 -10.23
N THR A 29 -0.31 -9.84 -10.21
CA THR A 29 1.12 -10.06 -10.45
C THR A 29 1.35 -10.90 -11.71
N ASN A 30 2.62 -11.00 -12.13
CA ASN A 30 2.99 -11.91 -13.22
C ASN A 30 2.50 -13.33 -12.96
N ASN A 31 2.01 -13.98 -14.00
CA ASN A 31 1.59 -15.38 -14.00
C ASN A 31 0.42 -15.68 -13.04
N SER A 32 -0.28 -14.66 -12.54
CA SER A 32 -1.53 -14.84 -11.79
C SER A 32 -2.74 -14.92 -12.73
N GLN A 33 -3.79 -15.63 -12.30
CA GLN A 33 -5.08 -15.68 -13.00
C GLN A 33 -5.93 -14.46 -12.65
N TRP A 34 -6.43 -13.76 -13.68
CA TRP A 34 -7.34 -12.63 -13.54
C TRP A 34 -8.18 -12.45 -14.81
N ASN A 35 -9.49 -12.18 -14.67
CA ASN A 35 -10.45 -12.03 -15.77
C ASN A 35 -10.37 -13.19 -16.79
N GLY A 36 -10.36 -14.43 -16.29
CA GLY A 36 -10.37 -15.64 -17.14
C GLY A 36 -9.08 -15.95 -17.89
N ARG A 37 -7.98 -15.20 -17.67
CA ARG A 37 -6.69 -15.45 -18.33
C ARG A 37 -5.50 -15.32 -17.39
N THR A 38 -4.35 -15.79 -17.85
CA THR A 38 -3.06 -15.56 -17.20
C THR A 38 -2.53 -14.18 -17.57
N ILE A 39 -1.95 -13.50 -16.59
CA ILE A 39 -1.36 -12.17 -16.75
C ILE A 39 0.13 -12.30 -17.05
N GLU A 40 0.58 -11.70 -18.15
CA GLU A 40 1.88 -11.99 -18.76
C GLU A 40 2.73 -10.71 -18.87
N ILE A 41 3.25 -10.22 -17.75
CA ILE A 41 4.04 -8.97 -17.73
C ILE A 41 5.48 -9.15 -18.24
N TYR A 42 5.90 -10.40 -18.48
CA TYR A 42 7.25 -10.76 -18.88
C TYR A 42 7.60 -10.24 -20.28
N ALA A 43 8.89 -10.18 -20.60
CA ALA A 43 9.36 -9.78 -21.93
C ALA A 43 8.75 -10.68 -23.04
N GLY A 44 8.00 -10.08 -23.96
CA GLY A 44 7.28 -10.80 -25.02
C GLY A 44 5.87 -11.28 -24.64
N GLY A 45 5.45 -11.15 -23.37
CA GLY A 45 4.09 -11.44 -22.92
C GLY A 45 3.08 -10.36 -23.28
N ALA A 46 1.78 -10.71 -23.26
CA ALA A 46 0.70 -9.82 -23.67
C ALA A 46 0.57 -8.53 -22.80
N ASP A 47 1.03 -8.58 -21.55
CA ASP A 47 0.93 -7.48 -20.58
C ASP A 47 2.28 -6.81 -20.29
N ASN A 48 3.27 -7.04 -21.16
CA ASN A 48 4.58 -6.40 -21.05
C ASN A 48 4.43 -4.87 -21.02
N TYR A 49 5.28 -4.17 -20.27
CA TYR A 49 5.18 -2.71 -20.11
C TYR A 49 5.27 -1.91 -21.43
N ASN A 50 5.79 -2.50 -22.51
CA ASN A 50 5.83 -1.90 -23.85
C ASN A 50 4.54 -2.10 -24.66
N ALA A 51 3.63 -2.94 -24.20
CA ALA A 51 2.34 -3.17 -24.85
C ALA A 51 1.38 -2.00 -24.62
N LYS A 52 0.44 -1.82 -25.55
CA LYS A 52 -0.56 -0.75 -25.47
C LYS A 52 -1.42 -0.93 -24.21
N ASN A 53 -1.59 0.14 -23.44
CA ASN A 53 -2.37 0.17 -22.20
C ASN A 53 -1.87 -0.80 -21.10
N ALA A 54 -0.62 -1.27 -21.19
CA ALA A 54 -0.03 -2.10 -20.16
C ALA A 54 0.48 -1.28 -18.95
N SER A 55 0.64 -1.96 -17.82
CA SER A 55 1.17 -1.36 -16.60
C SER A 55 2.64 -0.95 -16.79
N ARG A 56 2.96 0.29 -16.37
CA ARG A 56 4.33 0.80 -16.32
C ARG A 56 5.19 0.11 -15.25
N THR A 57 4.55 -0.44 -14.21
CA THR A 57 5.22 -1.01 -13.03
C THR A 57 5.26 -2.54 -13.03
N GLY A 58 4.56 -3.20 -13.97
CA GLY A 58 4.40 -4.65 -13.94
C GLY A 58 3.38 -5.16 -12.91
N TYR A 59 2.60 -4.27 -12.30
CA TYR A 59 1.51 -4.62 -11.40
C TYR A 59 0.22 -3.94 -11.81
N TYR A 60 -0.92 -4.60 -11.60
CA TYR A 60 -2.25 -4.00 -11.76
C TYR A 60 -3.00 -3.97 -10.44
N LEU A 61 -3.88 -2.99 -10.26
CA LEU A 61 -4.79 -2.95 -9.13
C LEU A 61 -5.81 -4.08 -9.25
N LYS A 62 -6.01 -4.85 -8.18
CA LYS A 62 -7.04 -5.89 -8.07
C LYS A 62 -8.11 -5.50 -7.04
N LYS A 63 -7.69 -4.85 -5.95
CA LYS A 63 -8.60 -4.41 -4.89
C LYS A 63 -9.74 -3.58 -5.50
N PHE A 64 -10.96 -3.84 -5.03
CA PHE A 64 -12.19 -3.18 -5.47
C PHE A 64 -12.69 -3.51 -6.88
N LEU A 65 -11.94 -4.30 -7.66
CA LEU A 65 -12.41 -4.74 -8.97
C LEU A 65 -13.24 -6.01 -8.87
N ASN A 66 -14.32 -6.05 -9.64
CA ASN A 66 -15.11 -7.26 -9.85
C ASN A 66 -14.51 -8.03 -11.03
N ASP A 67 -14.26 -9.32 -10.83
CA ASP A 67 -13.71 -10.20 -11.84
C ASP A 67 -14.76 -10.53 -12.90
N ASN A 68 -14.33 -10.75 -14.15
CA ASN A 68 -15.14 -11.21 -15.29
C ASN A 68 -16.31 -10.29 -15.68
N LEU A 69 -16.12 -8.98 -15.62
CA LEU A 69 -17.08 -7.98 -16.11
C LEU A 69 -17.02 -7.87 -17.65
N ASP A 70 -18.15 -7.97 -18.33
CA ASP A 70 -18.24 -7.77 -19.79
C ASP A 70 -18.31 -6.28 -20.14
N LEU A 71 -17.14 -5.69 -20.37
CA LEU A 71 -17.02 -4.28 -20.76
C LEU A 71 -17.52 -3.99 -22.19
N VAL A 72 -17.63 -5.01 -23.06
CA VAL A 72 -18.16 -4.85 -24.42
C VAL A 72 -19.68 -4.65 -24.35
N GLN A 73 -20.34 -5.31 -23.40
CA GLN A 73 -21.77 -5.18 -23.14
C GLN A 73 -22.13 -4.10 -22.10
N ASP A 74 -21.19 -3.20 -21.77
CA ASP A 74 -21.35 -2.15 -20.74
C ASP A 74 -21.87 -2.70 -19.39
N GLU A 75 -21.39 -3.89 -19.02
CA GLU A 75 -21.81 -4.52 -17.78
C GLU A 75 -21.35 -3.69 -16.57
N LYS A 76 -22.25 -3.53 -15.60
CA LYS A 76 -21.99 -2.76 -14.37
C LYS A 76 -22.26 -3.62 -13.14
N ARG A 77 -21.51 -3.33 -12.09
CA ARG A 77 -21.71 -3.91 -10.76
C ARG A 77 -21.62 -2.80 -9.72
N LEU A 78 -22.52 -2.84 -8.75
CA LEU A 78 -22.48 -1.92 -7.63
C LEU A 78 -21.17 -2.10 -6.87
N ARG A 79 -20.54 -0.99 -6.52
CA ARG A 79 -19.32 -0.96 -5.71
C ARG A 79 -19.50 0.07 -4.61
N SER A 80 -19.45 -0.38 -3.36
CA SER A 80 -19.44 0.53 -2.21
C SER A 80 -18.00 0.98 -1.94
N TRP A 81 -17.78 2.29 -1.97
CA TRP A 81 -16.51 2.86 -1.53
C TRP A 81 -16.47 2.90 0.00
N ILE A 82 -15.48 2.24 0.58
CA ILE A 82 -15.33 2.15 2.03
C ILE A 82 -14.47 3.33 2.48
N VAL A 83 -15.08 4.29 3.16
CA VAL A 83 -14.36 5.45 3.71
C VAL A 83 -13.75 5.12 5.07
N PHE A 84 -14.46 4.34 5.90
CA PHE A 84 -13.99 3.87 7.20
C PHE A 84 -14.32 2.39 7.35
N ARG A 85 -13.39 1.63 7.94
CA ARG A 85 -13.62 0.22 8.28
C ARG A 85 -12.90 -0.18 9.56
N LEU A 86 -13.40 -1.23 10.18
CA LEU A 86 -12.95 -1.67 11.50
C LEU A 86 -11.44 -1.91 11.62
N ALA A 87 -10.79 -2.42 10.56
CA ALA A 87 -9.34 -2.61 10.61
C ALA A 87 -8.57 -1.29 10.77
N GLU A 88 -9.03 -0.20 10.15
CA GLU A 88 -8.44 1.12 10.34
C GLU A 88 -8.58 1.57 11.80
N ILE A 89 -9.74 1.31 12.43
CA ILE A 89 -9.98 1.65 13.84
C ILE A 89 -9.00 0.91 14.76
N TYR A 90 -8.77 -0.39 14.52
CA TYR A 90 -7.75 -1.14 15.27
C TYR A 90 -6.34 -0.58 15.05
N LEU A 91 -6.00 -0.15 13.84
CA LEU A 91 -4.68 0.42 13.55
C LEU A 91 -4.51 1.85 14.10
N ASN A 92 -5.57 2.66 14.10
CA ASN A 92 -5.59 3.97 14.75
C ASN A 92 -5.38 3.81 16.26
N TYR A 93 -6.09 2.84 16.87
CA TYR A 93 -5.93 2.49 18.28
C TYR A 93 -4.51 1.99 18.59
N ALA A 94 -3.98 1.06 17.79
CA ALA A 94 -2.63 0.53 17.98
C ALA A 94 -1.55 1.61 17.89
N GLU A 95 -1.68 2.54 16.94
CA GLU A 95 -0.77 3.67 16.82
C GLU A 95 -0.82 4.56 18.06
N ALA A 96 -2.01 5.03 18.45
CA ALA A 96 -2.20 5.92 19.59
C ALA A 96 -1.73 5.28 20.91
N MET A 97 -2.08 4.02 21.15
CA MET A 97 -1.66 3.29 22.34
C MET A 97 -0.15 3.10 22.40
N ASN A 98 0.50 2.78 21.28
CA ASN A 98 1.96 2.67 21.25
C ASN A 98 2.62 4.01 21.57
N GLU A 99 2.15 5.10 20.97
CA GLU A 99 2.70 6.44 21.22
C GLU A 99 2.48 6.94 22.64
N ALA A 100 1.38 6.56 23.29
CA ALA A 100 1.09 6.96 24.66
C ALA A 100 1.79 6.06 25.70
N TYR A 101 1.70 4.74 25.55
CA TYR A 101 2.01 3.78 26.62
C TYR A 101 2.95 2.64 26.20
N GLY A 102 3.36 2.60 24.94
CA GLY A 102 4.12 1.49 24.38
C GLY A 102 3.24 0.29 23.99
N PRO A 103 3.85 -0.78 23.45
CA PRO A 103 3.08 -1.81 22.75
C PRO A 103 2.33 -2.78 23.67
N ASP A 104 2.82 -2.98 24.90
CA ASP A 104 2.36 -4.03 25.83
C ASP A 104 1.46 -3.52 26.96
N ALA A 105 1.40 -2.21 27.19
CA ALA A 105 0.53 -1.65 28.23
C ALA A 105 -0.88 -1.42 27.68
N ASN A 106 -1.90 -1.96 28.35
CA ASN A 106 -3.30 -1.67 28.02
C ASN A 106 -3.80 -0.39 28.71
N ASN A 107 -3.10 0.11 29.73
CA ASN A 107 -3.44 1.31 30.49
C ASN A 107 -4.94 1.38 30.92
N GLY A 108 -5.51 0.24 31.31
CA GLY A 108 -6.93 0.14 31.71
C GLY A 108 -7.95 0.09 30.56
N TYR A 109 -7.51 0.12 29.31
CA TYR A 109 -8.35 -0.09 28.13
C TYR A 109 -8.47 -1.58 27.76
N ALA A 110 -9.37 -1.89 26.84
CA ALA A 110 -9.73 -3.25 26.47
C ALA A 110 -8.60 -4.05 25.79
N LEU A 111 -7.70 -3.38 25.08
CA LEU A 111 -6.61 -4.00 24.33
C LEU A 111 -5.29 -3.25 24.55
N THR A 112 -4.19 -3.96 24.49
CA THR A 112 -2.87 -3.37 24.22
C THR A 112 -2.76 -2.93 22.76
N ALA A 113 -1.77 -2.11 22.42
CA ALA A 113 -1.50 -1.78 21.02
C ALA A 113 -1.18 -3.03 20.20
N LYS A 114 -0.41 -3.95 20.80
CA LYS A 114 0.01 -5.22 20.19
C LYS A 114 -1.17 -6.16 19.91
N GLU A 115 -2.14 -6.26 20.81
CA GLU A 115 -3.34 -7.04 20.56
C GLU A 115 -4.17 -6.45 19.42
N ALA A 116 -4.36 -5.13 19.38
CA ALA A 116 -5.16 -4.47 18.35
C ALA A 116 -4.60 -4.69 16.93
N ILE A 117 -3.28 -4.53 16.72
CA ILE A 117 -2.68 -4.79 15.41
C ILE A 117 -2.75 -6.28 15.02
N ASN A 118 -2.66 -7.18 16.01
CA ASN A 118 -2.71 -8.61 15.76
C ASN A 118 -4.13 -9.12 15.45
N LEU A 119 -5.18 -8.40 15.83
CA LEU A 119 -6.55 -8.67 15.34
C LEU A 119 -6.67 -8.45 13.82
N VAL A 120 -5.96 -7.48 13.26
CA VAL A 120 -5.93 -7.24 11.81
C VAL A 120 -5.14 -8.35 11.11
N ARG A 121 -3.95 -8.68 11.63
CA ARG A 121 -3.05 -9.69 11.05
C ARG A 121 -3.60 -11.11 11.15
N GLY A 122 -4.25 -11.44 12.26
CA GLY A 122 -4.80 -12.76 12.55
C GLY A 122 -6.19 -13.03 11.96
N ARG A 123 -6.79 -12.06 11.25
CA ARG A 123 -8.11 -12.24 10.62
C ARG A 123 -8.08 -13.42 9.65
N THR A 124 -9.16 -14.21 9.64
CA THR A 124 -9.38 -15.31 8.70
C THR A 124 -9.12 -14.87 7.25
N GLY A 125 -8.33 -15.66 6.52
CA GLY A 125 -7.89 -15.36 5.16
C GLY A 125 -6.59 -14.54 5.08
N VAL A 126 -6.15 -13.88 6.15
CA VAL A 126 -4.84 -13.21 6.23
C VAL A 126 -3.86 -14.07 7.03
N GLU A 127 -4.17 -14.30 8.31
CA GLU A 127 -3.42 -15.19 9.21
C GLU A 127 -1.90 -14.97 9.17
N MET A 128 -1.49 -13.70 9.18
CA MET A 128 -0.08 -13.33 9.21
C MET A 128 0.49 -13.52 10.62
N PRO A 129 1.78 -13.87 10.77
CA PRO A 129 2.40 -14.05 12.08
C PRO A 129 2.22 -12.83 12.98
N ALA A 130 1.92 -13.06 14.25
CA ALA A 130 1.73 -11.98 15.23
C ALA A 130 3.00 -11.13 15.38
N ILE A 131 2.83 -9.83 15.56
CA ILE A 131 3.90 -8.92 15.97
C ILE A 131 4.14 -9.11 17.46
N THR A 132 5.39 -9.34 17.84
CA THR A 132 5.79 -9.67 19.22
C THR A 132 6.71 -8.64 19.88
N THR A 133 7.29 -7.70 19.13
CA THR A 133 8.24 -6.71 19.66
C THR A 133 7.64 -5.90 20.82
N ALA A 134 8.45 -5.68 21.86
CA ALA A 134 8.12 -4.85 23.02
C ALA A 134 8.69 -3.42 22.92
N SER A 135 9.54 -3.14 21.93
CA SER A 135 10.07 -1.79 21.71
C SER A 135 9.00 -0.90 21.09
N LYS A 136 8.80 0.28 21.70
CA LYS A 136 7.90 1.32 21.18
C LYS A 136 8.30 1.78 19.78
N GLU A 137 9.60 1.94 19.54
CA GLU A 137 10.16 2.40 18.28
C GLU A 137 10.01 1.34 17.19
N GLU A 138 10.38 0.09 17.48
CA GLU A 138 10.20 -1.00 16.52
C GLU A 138 8.71 -1.25 16.22
N PHE A 139 7.86 -1.19 17.25
CA PHE A 139 6.42 -1.37 17.09
C PHE A 139 5.79 -0.25 16.26
N ARG A 140 6.22 1.01 16.42
CA ARG A 140 5.80 2.13 15.58
C ARG A 140 6.04 1.82 14.10
N GLU A 141 7.23 1.32 13.76
CA GLU A 141 7.53 0.94 12.39
C GLU A 141 6.67 -0.23 11.91
N LYS A 142 6.33 -1.21 12.78
CA LYS A 142 5.36 -2.26 12.42
C LYS A 142 3.97 -1.69 12.19
N VAL A 143 3.50 -0.73 12.97
CA VAL A 143 2.21 -0.05 12.75
C VAL A 143 2.21 0.66 11.40
N LYS A 144 3.26 1.43 11.08
CA LYS A 144 3.39 2.10 9.78
C LYS A 144 3.34 1.11 8.61
N LEU A 145 4.02 -0.04 8.74
CA LEU A 145 4.01 -1.11 7.74
C LEU A 145 2.64 -1.79 7.61
N GLU A 146 1.98 -2.12 8.72
CA GLU A 146 0.65 -2.75 8.70
C GLU A 146 -0.40 -1.83 8.07
N ARG A 147 -0.39 -0.54 8.43
CA ARG A 147 -1.26 0.47 7.80
C ARG A 147 -1.04 0.53 6.30
N ARG A 148 0.23 0.52 5.86
CA ARG A 148 0.58 0.53 4.42
C ARG A 148 0.00 -0.68 3.69
N VAL A 149 0.06 -1.88 4.28
CA VAL A 149 -0.41 -3.11 3.65
C VAL A 149 -1.93 -3.22 3.70
N GLU A 150 -2.51 -3.09 4.90
CA GLU A 150 -3.94 -3.28 5.11
C GLU A 150 -4.75 -2.26 4.31
N LEU A 151 -4.36 -0.98 4.34
CA LEU A 151 -5.06 0.15 3.73
C LEU A 151 -4.50 0.53 2.34
N ALA A 152 -3.76 -0.38 1.69
CA ALA A 152 -3.24 -0.15 0.35
C ALA A 152 -4.39 0.14 -0.64
N PHE A 153 -4.23 1.24 -1.40
CA PHE A 153 -5.22 1.77 -2.36
C PHE A 153 -6.52 2.32 -1.75
N GLU A 154 -6.52 2.64 -0.45
CA GLU A 154 -7.68 3.18 0.27
C GLU A 154 -7.45 4.65 0.68
N GLU A 155 -6.69 5.40 -0.12
CA GLU A 155 -6.40 6.84 0.09
C GLU A 155 -5.63 7.23 1.37
N HIS A 156 -5.18 6.28 2.20
CA HIS A 156 -4.45 6.62 3.45
C HIS A 156 -2.97 6.98 3.27
N ARG A 157 -2.23 6.29 2.38
CA ARG A 157 -0.75 6.35 2.37
C ARG A 157 -0.19 7.77 2.21
N TYR A 158 -0.84 8.59 1.39
CA TYR A 158 -0.41 9.98 1.18
C TYR A 158 -0.53 10.80 2.46
N TRP A 159 -1.65 10.68 3.17
CA TRP A 159 -1.89 11.39 4.43
C TRP A 159 -1.04 10.86 5.58
N ASP A 160 -0.88 9.54 5.67
CA ASP A 160 -0.03 8.87 6.66
C ASP A 160 1.43 9.36 6.56
N LEU A 161 2.00 9.43 5.35
CA LEU A 161 3.36 9.95 5.16
C LEU A 161 3.48 11.44 5.54
N ARG A 162 2.44 12.24 5.28
CA ARG A 162 2.46 13.67 5.59
C ARG A 162 2.41 13.94 7.09
N ARG A 163 1.53 13.24 7.81
CA ARG A 163 1.37 13.42 9.27
C ARG A 163 2.56 12.86 10.07
N TRP A 164 3.19 11.79 9.59
CA TRP A 164 4.42 11.27 10.20
C TRP A 164 5.69 12.04 9.85
N LYS A 165 5.62 12.99 8.90
CA LYS A 165 6.78 13.68 8.33
C LYS A 165 7.78 12.74 7.63
N ASP A 166 7.28 11.61 7.14
CA ASP A 166 8.07 10.65 6.36
C ASP A 166 8.05 10.96 4.85
N ALA A 167 7.21 11.90 4.39
CA ALA A 167 6.99 12.17 2.98
C ALA A 167 8.26 12.68 2.26
N THR A 168 9.07 13.53 2.90
CA THR A 168 10.34 14.01 2.35
C THR A 168 11.41 12.94 2.23
N THR A 169 11.26 11.80 2.93
CA THR A 169 12.11 10.63 2.70
C THR A 169 11.47 9.73 1.64
N VAL A 170 10.26 9.23 1.92
CA VAL A 170 9.64 8.15 1.14
C VAL A 170 9.20 8.60 -0.26
N LEU A 171 8.76 9.85 -0.44
CA LEU A 171 8.27 10.36 -1.74
C LEU A 171 9.37 11.00 -2.59
N ASN A 172 10.62 11.06 -2.09
CA ASN A 172 11.80 11.38 -2.90
C ASN A 172 12.51 10.13 -3.43
N GLU A 173 12.18 8.94 -2.94
CA GLU A 173 12.64 7.70 -3.54
C GLU A 173 11.99 7.49 -4.92
N PRO A 174 12.72 6.94 -5.89
CA PRO A 174 12.15 6.63 -7.20
C PRO A 174 11.01 5.62 -7.06
N LEU A 175 9.93 5.83 -7.83
CA LEU A 175 8.95 4.79 -8.05
C LEU A 175 9.60 3.66 -8.84
N THR A 176 9.56 2.46 -8.27
CA THR A 176 10.04 1.26 -8.94
C THR A 176 8.89 0.33 -9.31
N GLY A 177 9.16 -0.52 -10.29
CA GLY A 177 8.31 -1.62 -10.72
C GLY A 177 9.14 -2.88 -10.93
N VAL A 178 8.52 -3.88 -11.53
CA VAL A 178 9.15 -5.16 -11.85
C VAL A 178 9.18 -5.37 -13.37
N GLN A 179 10.32 -5.84 -13.85
CA GLN A 179 10.48 -6.37 -15.19
C GLN A 179 10.74 -7.87 -15.09
N ALA A 180 9.85 -8.66 -15.68
CA ALA A 180 9.96 -10.12 -15.67
C ALA A 180 10.56 -10.64 -16.99
N THR A 181 11.33 -11.71 -16.91
CA THR A 181 11.84 -12.46 -18.05
C THR A 181 11.47 -13.92 -17.87
N LYS A 182 11.01 -14.57 -18.95
CA LYS A 182 10.62 -15.99 -18.93
C LYS A 182 11.72 -16.84 -19.56
N ASN A 183 12.19 -17.85 -18.82
CA ASN A 183 13.20 -18.82 -19.27
C ASN A 183 12.62 -20.23 -19.11
N GLY A 184 12.04 -20.76 -20.19
CA GLY A 184 11.26 -22.00 -20.11
C GLY A 184 10.06 -21.84 -19.18
N ASN A 185 10.02 -22.64 -18.11
CA ASN A 185 8.96 -22.61 -17.09
C ASN A 185 9.29 -21.70 -15.88
N HIS A 186 10.43 -21.01 -15.89
CA HIS A 186 10.86 -20.16 -14.78
C HIS A 186 10.76 -18.68 -15.15
N PHE A 187 10.51 -17.85 -14.15
CA PHE A 187 10.55 -16.39 -14.27
C PHE A 187 11.69 -15.81 -13.46
N SER A 188 12.40 -14.85 -14.03
CA SER A 188 13.32 -13.99 -13.27
C SER A 188 12.77 -12.56 -13.26
N TYR A 189 13.07 -11.84 -12.18
CA TYR A 189 12.51 -10.52 -11.91
C TYR A 189 13.62 -9.52 -11.62
N GLN A 190 13.56 -8.36 -12.27
CA GLN A 190 14.46 -7.23 -12.04
C GLN A 190 13.67 -6.01 -11.61
N VAL A 191 14.24 -5.23 -10.70
CA VAL A 191 13.67 -3.94 -10.30
C VAL A 191 13.92 -2.94 -11.44
N LYS A 192 12.86 -2.26 -11.85
CA LYS A 192 12.91 -1.21 -12.88
C LYS A 192 12.52 0.12 -12.27
N GLU A 193 13.31 1.17 -12.48
CA GLU A 193 12.89 2.53 -12.18
C GLU A 193 11.80 2.97 -13.17
N VAL A 194 10.68 3.45 -12.65
CA VAL A 194 9.51 3.87 -13.45
C VAL A 194 9.41 5.38 -13.53
N GLU A 195 9.71 6.07 -12.42
CA GLU A 195 9.55 7.52 -12.30
C GLU A 195 10.38 8.05 -11.13
N LYS A 196 11.14 9.12 -11.37
CA LYS A 196 11.75 9.90 -10.28
C LYS A 196 10.74 10.86 -9.70
N ARG A 197 10.70 10.96 -8.37
CA ARG A 197 9.74 11.79 -7.66
C ARG A 197 10.46 12.85 -6.84
N THR A 198 9.74 13.93 -6.58
CA THR A 198 10.25 15.02 -5.74
C THR A 198 9.17 15.44 -4.78
N PHE A 199 9.53 15.50 -3.51
CA PHE A 199 8.70 16.03 -2.45
C PHE A 199 9.54 16.99 -1.59
N THR A 200 9.16 18.25 -1.56
CA THR A 200 9.84 19.28 -0.76
C THR A 200 8.98 19.70 0.43
N GLU A 201 9.59 20.33 1.44
CA GLU A 201 8.91 20.72 2.69
C GLU A 201 7.60 21.48 2.48
N LYS A 202 7.53 22.38 1.49
CA LYS A 202 6.29 23.10 1.16
C LYS A 202 5.12 22.18 0.80
N MET A 203 5.38 21.01 0.22
CA MET A 203 4.36 20.05 -0.23
C MET A 203 3.67 19.32 0.93
N TYR A 204 4.12 19.51 2.19
CA TYR A 204 3.33 19.15 3.37
C TYR A 204 2.01 19.92 3.47
N TYR A 205 1.86 21.03 2.74
CA TYR A 205 0.61 21.76 2.60
C TYR A 205 0.29 21.96 1.11
N TYR A 206 -0.99 22.08 0.77
CA TYR A 206 -1.38 22.49 -0.57
C TYR A 206 -1.25 24.00 -0.73
N PRO A 207 -0.90 24.51 -1.92
CA PRO A 207 -1.00 25.94 -2.18
C PRO A 207 -2.46 26.37 -2.05
N ILE A 208 -2.70 27.49 -1.37
CA ILE A 208 -3.99 28.16 -1.42
C ILE A 208 -4.14 28.76 -2.83
N PRO A 209 -5.26 28.54 -3.53
CA PRO A 209 -5.46 29.12 -4.86
C PRO A 209 -5.29 30.64 -4.84
N HIS A 210 -4.48 31.17 -5.76
CA HIS A 210 -4.12 32.59 -5.77
C HIS A 210 -5.36 33.51 -5.87
N SER A 211 -6.43 33.06 -6.53
CA SER A 211 -7.71 33.78 -6.59
C SER A 211 -8.32 34.03 -5.20
N GLU A 212 -8.20 33.08 -4.28
CA GLU A 212 -8.79 33.20 -2.94
C GLU A 212 -8.00 34.19 -2.08
N ILE A 213 -6.67 34.23 -2.25
CA ILE A 213 -5.82 35.26 -1.63
C ILE A 213 -6.23 36.65 -2.10
N ASN A 214 -6.41 36.82 -3.43
CA ASN A 214 -6.81 38.09 -4.02
C ASN A 214 -8.20 38.53 -3.59
N LYS A 215 -9.20 37.62 -3.61
CA LYS A 215 -10.57 37.90 -3.14
C LYS A 215 -10.61 38.31 -1.67
N SER A 216 -9.76 37.72 -0.83
CA SER A 216 -9.67 38.06 0.59
C SER A 216 -8.96 39.39 0.86
N ASN A 217 -8.53 40.13 -0.17
CA ASN A 217 -7.69 41.32 -0.06
C ASN A 217 -6.45 41.08 0.82
N GLY A 218 -5.85 39.90 0.70
CA GLY A 218 -4.66 39.51 1.45
C GLY A 218 -4.90 39.14 2.92
N ILE A 219 -6.14 38.95 3.38
CA ILE A 219 -6.42 38.39 4.71
C ILE A 219 -5.97 36.93 4.78
N VAL A 220 -6.31 36.13 3.76
CA VAL A 220 -5.82 34.77 3.61
C VAL A 220 -4.36 34.83 3.16
N LYS A 221 -3.45 34.33 4.01
CA LYS A 221 -2.01 34.24 3.70
C LYS A 221 -1.68 32.88 3.13
N GLN A 222 -0.71 32.84 2.20
CA GLN A 222 -0.26 31.60 1.58
C GLN A 222 0.44 30.68 2.59
N ASN A 223 0.37 29.36 2.34
CA ASN A 223 1.14 28.37 3.07
C ASN A 223 2.65 28.53 2.81
N PRO A 224 3.52 28.21 3.79
CA PRO A 224 4.96 28.43 3.65
C PRO A 224 5.57 27.78 2.39
N GLY A 225 6.31 28.59 1.61
CA GLY A 225 7.07 28.16 0.43
C GLY A 225 6.27 28.04 -0.89
N TRP A 226 4.97 28.30 -0.86
CA TRP A 226 4.11 28.37 -2.06
C TRP A 226 3.90 29.79 -2.56
#